data_AF-A0A6C0UJK2-F1
#
_entry.id   AF-A0A6C0UJK2-F1
#
_cell.length_a   1.000
_cell.length_b   1.000
_cell.length_c   1.000
_cell.angle_alpha   90.00
_cell.angle_beta   90.00
_cell.angle_gamma   90.00
#
_symmetry.space_group_name_H-M   'P 1'
#
loop_
_entity.id
_entity.type
_entity.pdbx_description
1 polymer ?
#
loop_
_entity_poly.entity_id
_entity_poly.type
_entity_poly.pdbx_seq_one_letter_code
_entity_poly.pdbx_strand_id
1 'polypeptide(L)'
;MSDQANDPPERDDINDVVSPTEIEEMPSAEHIDDESSGQATSAEAMPSQSSDSPIGLGDAQKRAREVAEELLEYKFEGIIKIEATGDDSWRTVVEVVERSAVPDTQDIIGCYEITLDETGSVTGYELLRRYRRGDMKEEM
;
A
#
# COMPACT_ATOMS: atom_id res chain seq x y z
N MET A 1 73.05 7.98 -19.38
CA MET A 1 72.58 7.46 -18.07
C MET A 1 71.05 7.51 -18.15
N SER A 2 70.43 6.75 -19.05
CA SER A 2 70.02 5.34 -18.89
C SER A 2 68.76 5.22 -18.04
N ASP A 3 67.63 5.59 -18.65
CA ASP A 3 66.30 5.09 -18.33
C ASP A 3 66.22 3.59 -18.64
N GLN A 4 65.92 2.80 -17.62
CA GLN A 4 65.68 1.35 -17.64
C GLN A 4 64.71 1.12 -16.45
N ALA A 5 63.54 0.50 -16.55
CA ALA A 5 63.07 -0.55 -17.43
C ALA A 5 61.57 -0.41 -17.70
N ASN A 6 61.18 -0.61 -18.96
CA ASN A 6 59.87 -1.06 -19.36
C ASN A 6 60.11 -2.41 -20.06
N ASP A 7 59.46 -3.48 -19.62
CA ASP A 7 59.54 -4.82 -20.23
C ASP A 7 58.12 -5.27 -20.65
N PRO A 8 57.98 -6.05 -21.74
CA PRO A 8 56.87 -5.95 -22.71
C PRO A 8 55.78 -7.05 -22.53
N PRO A 9 54.80 -7.20 -23.46
CA PRO A 9 53.54 -7.93 -23.25
C PRO A 9 53.49 -9.32 -23.91
N GLU A 10 52.58 -10.18 -23.45
CA GLU A 10 52.09 -11.33 -24.24
C GLU A 10 50.56 -11.50 -24.15
N ARG A 11 49.97 -11.79 -25.31
CA ARG A 11 48.57 -12.14 -25.62
C ARG A 11 48.47 -13.69 -25.57
N ASP A 12 47.32 -14.36 -25.47
CA ASP A 12 46.31 -14.56 -26.51
C ASP A 12 45.08 -15.30 -25.94
N ASP A 13 43.93 -14.96 -26.52
CA ASP A 13 42.68 -15.69 -26.77
C ASP A 13 42.52 -17.12 -26.24
N ILE A 14 41.37 -17.42 -25.60
CA ILE A 14 40.45 -18.46 -26.10
C ILE A 14 39.01 -18.20 -25.61
N ASN A 15 38.10 -18.06 -26.57
CA ASN A 15 36.65 -18.13 -26.40
C ASN A 15 36.27 -19.62 -26.52
N ASP A 16 35.53 -20.23 -25.58
CA ASP A 16 34.73 -21.42 -25.92
C ASP A 16 33.48 -21.57 -25.04
N VAL A 17 32.42 -21.90 -25.76
CA VAL A 17 31.02 -22.10 -25.39
C VAL A 17 30.82 -23.54 -24.90
N VAL A 18 29.99 -23.78 -23.87
CA VAL A 18 28.88 -24.76 -23.85
C VAL A 18 28.25 -24.92 -22.44
N SER A 19 26.92 -24.81 -22.36
CA SER A 19 26.04 -25.46 -21.35
C SER A 19 25.86 -26.95 -21.74
N PRO A 20 25.38 -27.93 -20.92
CA PRO A 20 24.29 -27.84 -19.92
C PRO A 20 24.34 -28.79 -18.67
N THR A 21 23.33 -28.61 -17.82
CA THR A 21 22.68 -29.49 -16.81
C THR A 21 23.19 -30.92 -16.55
N GLU A 22 23.45 -31.26 -15.28
CA GLU A 22 23.22 -32.61 -14.72
C GLU A 22 22.69 -32.53 -13.28
N ILE A 23 21.76 -33.43 -13.01
CA ILE A 23 20.90 -33.58 -11.83
C ILE A 23 21.34 -34.89 -11.19
N GLU A 24 21.61 -34.94 -9.88
CA GLU A 24 21.58 -36.22 -9.14
C GLU A 24 20.85 -36.06 -7.81
N GLU A 25 19.81 -36.87 -7.66
CA GLU A 25 18.90 -36.99 -6.52
C GLU A 25 19.45 -37.91 -5.42
N MET A 26 19.36 -37.43 -4.16
CA MET A 26 18.79 -38.06 -2.93
C MET A 26 19.34 -39.43 -2.43
N PRO A 27 18.96 -40.02 -1.24
CA PRO A 27 18.10 -39.58 -0.11
C PRO A 27 18.64 -39.92 1.32
N SER A 28 17.98 -39.40 2.38
CA SER A 28 17.69 -40.07 3.68
C SER A 28 16.97 -39.06 4.61
N ALA A 29 15.64 -39.10 4.72
CA ALA A 29 14.85 -39.87 5.68
C ALA A 29 14.95 -39.33 7.13
N GLU A 30 13.90 -38.67 7.61
CA GLU A 30 13.09 -39.15 8.74
C GLU A 30 11.72 -38.46 8.80
N HIS A 31 10.78 -39.23 9.32
CA HIS A 31 9.33 -39.20 9.21
C HIS A 31 8.71 -38.49 10.41
N ILE A 32 7.68 -37.65 10.21
CA ILE A 32 6.60 -37.51 11.20
C ILE A 32 5.29 -37.36 10.42
N ASP A 33 4.47 -38.42 10.45
CA ASP A 33 3.06 -38.35 10.10
C ASP A 33 2.31 -37.55 11.17
N ASP A 34 1.44 -36.65 10.74
CA ASP A 34 0.19 -36.43 11.46
C ASP A 34 -0.91 -36.13 10.44
N GLU A 35 -1.85 -37.08 10.34
CA GLU A 35 -3.09 -36.93 9.61
C GLU A 35 -3.88 -35.73 10.17
N SER A 36 -4.28 -34.82 9.28
CA SER A 36 -5.61 -34.21 9.44
C SER A 36 -6.25 -34.01 8.09
N SER A 37 -6.95 -35.07 7.69
CA SER A 37 -8.30 -35.08 7.16
C SER A 37 -8.74 -33.83 6.40
N GLY A 38 -9.02 -34.06 5.11
CA GLY A 38 -9.77 -33.11 4.30
C GLY A 38 -11.08 -32.70 4.97
N GLN A 39 -11.37 -31.42 4.86
CA GLN A 39 -12.73 -30.93 4.87
C GLN A 39 -12.85 -29.90 3.75
N ALA A 40 -13.32 -30.38 2.60
CA ALA A 40 -14.10 -29.55 1.72
C ALA A 40 -15.33 -29.10 2.52
N THR A 41 -15.32 -27.86 2.98
CA THR A 41 -16.52 -27.11 3.34
C THR A 41 -16.32 -25.75 2.71
N SER A 42 -16.95 -25.52 1.58
CA SER A 42 -18.37 -25.14 1.50
C SER A 42 -18.33 -23.67 1.18
N ALA A 43 -18.92 -23.31 0.04
CA ALA A 43 -19.25 -21.96 -0.29
C ALA A 43 -19.95 -21.32 0.91
N GLU A 44 -19.25 -20.51 1.68
CA GLU A 44 -19.91 -19.55 2.55
C GLU A 44 -20.19 -18.33 1.70
N ALA A 45 -21.48 -18.22 1.42
CA ALA A 45 -22.10 -17.14 0.72
C ALA A 45 -21.60 -15.79 1.25
N MET A 46 -21.35 -14.90 0.29
CA MET A 46 -21.52 -13.45 0.37
C MET A 46 -22.10 -13.01 1.72
N PRO A 47 -21.39 -12.19 2.54
CA PRO A 47 -22.09 -11.33 3.46
C PRO A 47 -22.79 -10.27 2.59
N SER A 48 -23.95 -10.63 2.04
CA SER A 48 -24.98 -9.66 1.65
C SER A 48 -25.51 -9.09 2.96
N GLN A 49 -24.69 -8.27 3.62
CA GLN A 49 -25.14 -7.47 4.73
C GLN A 49 -26.19 -6.53 4.15
N SER A 50 -27.41 -6.68 4.64
CA SER A 50 -28.52 -5.75 4.40
C SER A 50 -27.97 -4.33 4.46
N SER A 51 -28.01 -3.61 3.33
CA SER A 51 -27.39 -2.29 3.13
C SER A 51 -28.03 -1.15 3.94
N ASP A 52 -28.68 -1.46 5.05
CA ASP A 52 -29.62 -0.57 5.76
C ASP A 52 -29.33 -0.49 7.27
N SER A 53 -28.26 -1.11 7.76
CA SER A 53 -27.80 -0.89 9.13
C SER A 53 -26.83 0.29 9.19
N PRO A 54 -26.97 1.19 10.18
CA PRO A 54 -26.07 2.32 10.32
C PRO A 54 -24.63 1.81 10.52
N ILE A 55 -23.69 2.38 9.77
CA ILE A 55 -22.29 1.99 9.79
C ILE A 55 -21.62 2.44 11.09
N GLY A 56 -20.72 1.61 11.61
CA GLY A 56 -19.91 1.95 12.77
C GLY A 56 -18.71 2.84 12.43
N LEU A 57 -18.01 3.31 13.47
CA LEU A 57 -16.79 4.13 13.33
C LEU A 57 -15.74 3.49 12.41
N GLY A 58 -15.51 2.18 12.54
CA GLY A 58 -14.53 1.45 11.74
C GLY A 58 -14.93 1.36 10.26
N ASP A 59 -16.21 1.14 9.99
CA ASP A 59 -16.76 1.14 8.64
C ASP A 59 -16.67 2.53 8.01
N ALA A 60 -17.01 3.59 8.76
CA ALA A 60 -16.85 4.98 8.33
C ALA A 60 -15.40 5.31 7.99
N GLN A 61 -14.44 4.81 8.79
CA GLN A 61 -13.00 4.96 8.52
C GLN A 61 -12.60 4.26 7.22
N LYS A 62 -13.08 3.04 7.00
CA LYS A 62 -12.80 2.25 5.79
C LYS A 62 -13.38 2.94 4.55
N ARG A 63 -14.63 3.40 4.63
CA ARG A 63 -15.29 4.17 3.58
C ARG A 63 -14.56 5.47 3.24
N ALA A 64 -14.15 6.24 4.24
CA ALA A 64 -13.39 7.48 4.01
C ALA A 64 -12.09 7.24 3.23
N ARG A 65 -11.38 6.13 3.51
CA ARG A 65 -10.19 5.72 2.73
C ARG A 65 -10.56 5.37 1.29
N GLU A 66 -11.55 4.49 1.11
CA GLU A 66 -12.02 4.08 -0.22
C GLU A 66 -12.39 5.30 -1.07
N VAL A 67 -13.11 6.26 -0.48
CA VAL A 67 -13.50 7.51 -1.17
C VAL A 67 -12.29 8.35 -1.55
N ALA A 68 -11.29 8.47 -0.67
CA ALA A 68 -10.09 9.22 -0.99
C ALA A 68 -9.33 8.64 -2.21
N GLU A 69 -9.29 7.32 -2.34
CA GLU A 69 -8.56 6.63 -3.41
C GLU A 69 -9.40 6.50 -4.69
N GLU A 70 -10.70 6.22 -4.57
CA GLU A 70 -11.60 5.93 -5.70
C GLU A 70 -12.29 7.17 -6.26
N LEU A 71 -12.73 8.09 -5.39
CA LEU A 71 -13.45 9.30 -5.82
C LEU A 71 -12.51 10.47 -6.08
N LEU A 72 -11.52 10.68 -5.21
CA LEU A 72 -10.57 11.79 -5.36
C LEU A 72 -9.34 11.41 -6.19
N GLU A 73 -9.14 10.11 -6.47
CA GLU A 73 -8.01 9.57 -7.25
C GLU A 73 -6.64 9.97 -6.69
N TYR A 74 -6.55 10.23 -5.38
CA TYR A 74 -5.31 10.59 -4.71
C TYR A 74 -4.81 9.44 -3.83
N LYS A 75 -3.48 9.38 -3.67
CA LYS A 75 -2.87 8.44 -2.74
C LYS A 75 -3.26 8.82 -1.31
N PHE A 76 -3.96 7.92 -0.62
CA PHE A 76 -4.30 8.08 0.79
C PHE A 76 -3.05 8.15 1.66
N GLU A 77 -3.03 9.08 2.60
CA GLU A 77 -1.95 9.30 3.57
C GLU A 77 -2.40 8.89 4.98
N GLY A 78 -3.57 9.38 5.41
CA GLY A 78 -4.07 9.13 6.76
C GLY A 78 -5.45 9.72 7.02
N ILE A 79 -5.99 9.43 8.20
CA ILE A 79 -7.21 10.05 8.74
C ILE A 79 -6.82 10.87 9.96
N ILE A 80 -7.13 12.15 9.95
CA ILE A 80 -6.87 13.08 11.06
C ILE A 80 -8.05 13.10 12.03
N LYS A 81 -9.27 13.05 11.51
CA LYS A 81 -10.50 13.21 12.30
C LYS A 81 -11.58 12.27 11.80
N ILE A 82 -12.34 11.73 12.74
CA ILE A 82 -13.59 11.03 12.45
C ILE A 82 -14.56 11.29 13.61
N GLU A 83 -15.77 11.72 13.28
CA GLU A 83 -16.81 12.00 14.27
C GLU A 83 -18.18 11.63 13.70
N ALA A 84 -19.04 11.09 14.56
CA ALA A 84 -20.46 10.99 14.28
C ALA A 84 -21.08 12.38 14.44
N THR A 85 -21.95 12.75 13.52
CA THR A 85 -22.77 13.96 13.61
C THR A 85 -24.08 13.63 14.32
N GLY A 86 -24.88 14.65 14.66
CA GLY A 86 -26.17 14.46 15.31
C GLY A 86 -27.27 13.84 14.44
N ASP A 87 -27.00 13.62 13.15
CA ASP A 87 -27.96 13.17 12.13
C ASP A 87 -27.57 11.79 11.57
N ASP A 88 -26.99 10.92 12.41
CA ASP A 88 -26.53 9.57 12.05
C ASP A 88 -25.55 9.52 10.86
N SER A 89 -24.94 10.66 10.53
CA SER A 89 -23.92 10.78 9.49
C SER A 89 -22.52 10.85 10.10
N TRP A 90 -21.51 10.62 9.27
CA TRP A 90 -20.12 10.69 9.65
C TRP A 90 -19.43 11.83 8.95
N ARG A 91 -18.59 12.54 9.70
CA ARG A 91 -17.67 13.54 9.16
C ARG A 91 -16.26 13.07 9.40
N THR A 92 -15.48 12.99 8.33
CA THR A 92 -14.11 12.49 8.38
C THR A 92 -13.18 13.52 7.74
N VAL A 93 -11.96 13.65 8.27
CA VAL A 93 -10.91 14.46 7.65
C VAL A 93 -9.77 13.53 7.25
N VAL A 94 -9.53 13.42 5.96
CA VAL A 94 -8.48 12.60 5.36
C VAL A 94 -7.33 13.46 4.84
N GLU A 95 -6.13 12.90 4.86
CA GLU A 95 -4.97 13.45 4.18
C GLU A 95 -4.65 12.61 2.96
N VAL A 96 -4.35 13.29 1.86
CA VAL A 96 -3.99 12.66 0.59
C VAL A 96 -2.81 13.39 -0.04
N VAL A 97 -2.02 12.66 -0.83
CA VAL A 97 -0.95 13.25 -1.64
C VAL A 97 -1.55 13.72 -2.96
N GLU A 98 -1.81 15.03 -3.08
CA GLU A 98 -2.31 15.62 -4.34
C GLU A 98 -1.21 15.75 -5.40
N ARG A 99 0.04 15.94 -4.96
CA ARG A 99 1.20 16.01 -5.86
C ARG A 99 2.45 15.51 -5.18
N SER A 100 3.10 14.53 -5.80
CA SER A 100 4.40 14.05 -5.38
C SER A 100 5.55 14.98 -5.82
N ALA A 101 6.57 15.11 -4.98
CA ALA A 101 7.79 15.85 -5.25
C ALA A 101 9.04 15.02 -4.94
N VAL A 102 10.22 15.49 -5.37
CA VAL A 102 11.52 14.90 -5.03
C VAL A 102 12.38 15.97 -4.35
N PRO A 103 12.78 15.79 -3.07
CA PRO A 103 12.47 14.65 -2.19
C PRO A 103 10.97 14.59 -1.80
N ASP A 104 10.49 13.41 -1.36
CA ASP A 104 9.10 13.16 -0.92
C ASP A 104 8.68 14.05 0.27
N THR A 105 9.64 14.58 1.02
CA THR A 105 9.43 15.59 2.07
C THR A 105 8.89 16.92 1.53
N GLN A 106 8.81 17.09 0.21
CA GLN A 106 8.23 18.25 -0.47
C GLN A 106 6.87 17.95 -1.13
N ASP A 107 6.28 16.78 -0.88
CA ASP A 107 4.94 16.43 -1.36
C ASP A 107 3.90 17.48 -0.93
N ILE A 108 2.92 17.73 -1.79
CA ILE A 108 1.75 18.55 -1.47
C ILE A 108 0.68 17.64 -0.90
N ILE A 109 0.33 17.90 0.36
CA ILE A 109 -0.74 17.20 1.08
C ILE A 109 -2.02 18.03 1.03
N GLY A 110 -3.13 17.39 0.65
CA GLY A 110 -4.48 17.95 0.75
C GLY A 110 -5.20 17.36 1.96
N CYS A 111 -5.87 18.21 2.76
CA CYS A 111 -6.79 17.78 3.80
C CYS A 111 -8.22 17.91 3.28
N TYR A 112 -8.92 16.79 3.15
CA TYR A 112 -10.30 16.77 2.68
C TYR A 112 -11.24 16.37 3.82
N GLU A 113 -12.30 17.14 4.02
CA GLU A 113 -13.47 16.67 4.76
C GLU A 113 -14.32 15.82 3.84
N ILE A 114 -14.74 14.64 4.29
CA ILE A 114 -15.68 13.76 3.59
C ILE A 114 -16.85 13.52 4.54
N THR A 115 -18.07 13.77 4.04
CA THR A 115 -19.31 13.48 4.75
C THR A 115 -19.91 12.20 4.21
N LEU A 116 -20.25 11.28 5.10
CA LEU A 116 -20.91 10.01 4.80
C LEU A 116 -22.27 9.97 5.49
N ASP A 117 -23.28 9.39 4.86
CA ASP A 117 -24.54 9.08 5.54
C ASP A 117 -24.44 7.85 6.45
N GLU A 118 -25.56 7.49 7.08
CA GLU A 118 -25.67 6.32 7.96
C GLU A 118 -25.31 5.00 7.25
N THR A 119 -25.40 4.93 5.92
CA THR A 119 -25.07 3.73 5.14
C THR A 119 -23.60 3.71 4.70
N GLY A 120 -22.87 4.81 4.92
CA GLY A 120 -21.50 5.00 4.45
C GLY A 120 -21.41 5.51 3.01
N SER A 121 -22.50 6.00 2.44
CA SER A 121 -22.49 6.63 1.11
C SER A 121 -22.01 8.08 1.23
N VAL A 122 -21.20 8.53 0.28
CA VAL A 122 -20.68 9.90 0.27
C VAL A 122 -21.79 10.88 -0.07
N THR A 123 -22.04 11.81 0.83
CA THR A 123 -23.00 12.90 0.63
C THR A 123 -22.33 14.23 0.29
N GLY A 124 -21.03 14.36 0.58
CA GLY A 124 -20.25 15.53 0.21
C GLY A 124 -18.77 15.40 0.53
N TYR A 125 -17.97 16.29 -0.06
CA TYR A 125 -16.58 16.48 0.30
C TYR A 125 -16.16 17.95 0.13
N GLU A 126 -15.17 18.38 0.90
CA GLU A 126 -14.62 19.74 0.85
C GLU A 126 -13.10 19.70 1.06
N LEU A 127 -12.34 20.49 0.30
CA LEU A 127 -10.91 20.70 0.56
C LEU A 127 -10.75 21.76 1.66
N LEU A 128 -10.26 21.35 2.84
CA LEU A 128 -10.06 22.25 3.97
C LEU A 128 -8.77 23.07 3.85
N ARG A 129 -7.66 22.42 3.46
CA ARG A 129 -6.35 23.07 3.31
C ARG A 129 -5.41 22.24 2.45
N ARG A 130 -4.35 22.89 1.97
CA ARG A 130 -3.15 22.26 1.39
C ARG A 130 -1.90 22.77 2.10
N TYR A 131 -0.93 21.90 2.28
CA TYR A 131 0.38 22.26 2.84
C TYR A 131 1.47 21.34 2.25
N ARG A 132 2.75 21.72 2.36
CA ARG A 132 3.84 20.81 1.97
C ARG A 132 4.18 19.91 3.15
N ARG A 133 4.51 18.64 2.91
CA ARG A 133 4.84 17.64 3.95
C ARG A 133 5.90 18.13 4.95
N GLY A 134 6.86 18.94 4.51
CA GLY A 134 7.91 19.52 5.36
C GLY A 134 7.54 20.82 6.08
N ASP A 135 6.37 21.40 5.81
CA ASP A 135 5.87 22.52 6.59
C ASP A 135 5.40 22.02 7.95
N MET A 136 5.84 22.67 9.03
CA MET A 136 5.48 22.29 10.38
C MET A 136 3.96 22.34 10.52
N LYS A 137 3.30 21.18 10.75
CA LYS A 137 1.88 21.13 11.10
C LYS A 137 1.71 21.91 12.40
N GLU A 138 1.11 23.10 12.33
CA GLU A 138 0.55 23.74 13.52
C GLU A 138 -0.51 22.80 14.06
N GLU A 139 -0.24 22.19 15.22
CA GLU A 139 -1.22 21.43 15.97
C GLU A 139 -2.24 22.43 16.53
N MET A 140 -3.53 22.26 16.20
CA MET A 140 -4.62 23.06 16.75
C MET A 140 -5.04 22.56 18.12
#